data_AF-A0A6M0V8N8-F1
#
_entry.id   AF-A0A6M0V8N8-F1
#
_cell.length_a   1.000
_cell.length_b   1.000
_cell.length_c   1.000
_cell.angle_alpha   90.00
_cell.angle_beta   90.00
_cell.angle_gamma   90.00
#
_symmetry.space_group_name_H-M   'P 1'
#
loop_
_entity.id
_entity.type
_entity.pdbx_description
1 polymer ?
#
loop_
_entity_poly.entity_id
_entity_poly.type
_entity_poly.pdbx_seq_one_letter_code
_entity_poly.pdbx_strand_id
1 'polypeptide(L)'
;MNLDVFNEYKEIDLEIIKSIKEDKEDEALFEKREEVIEKILSLRLEKSEIKKLYIEKKLDILDKELECILKEKMSSVKAEIKEIANKKQANLGYATANRGSNFFSKRV
;
A
#
# COMPACT_ATOMS: atom_id res chain seq x y z
N MET A 1 -0.78 21.52 25.37
CA MET A 1 -0.56 21.71 23.91
C MET A 1 0.20 20.54 23.24
N ASN A 2 0.39 19.36 23.85
CA ASN A 2 1.06 18.20 23.21
C ASN A 2 0.10 17.08 22.74
N LEU A 3 -1.20 17.16 23.07
CA LEU A 3 -2.15 16.08 22.76
C LEU A 3 -2.59 16.06 21.30
N ASP A 4 -2.50 17.20 20.61
CA ASP A 4 -3.01 17.37 19.24
C ASP A 4 -2.19 16.59 18.22
N VAL A 5 -0.86 16.62 18.33
CA VAL A 5 0.02 16.02 17.32
C VAL A 5 -0.17 14.49 17.23
N PHE A 6 -0.41 13.82 18.37
CA PHE A 6 -0.71 12.38 18.38
C PHE A 6 -2.13 12.06 17.88
N ASN A 7 -3.06 13.00 17.97
CA ASN A 7 -4.39 12.84 17.36
C ASN A 7 -4.32 13.04 15.84
N GLU A 8 -3.55 14.04 15.39
CA GLU A 8 -3.27 14.29 13.97
C GLU A 8 -2.64 13.04 13.34
N TYR A 9 -1.63 12.44 14.00
CA TYR A 9 -1.03 11.18 13.56
C TYR A 9 -2.06 10.07 13.38
N LYS A 10 -2.95 9.91 14.38
CA LYS A 10 -4.00 8.89 14.36
C LYS A 10 -4.99 9.11 13.21
N GLU A 11 -5.38 10.36 12.97
CA GLU A 11 -6.33 10.72 11.92
C GLU A 11 -5.75 10.44 10.55
N ILE A 12 -4.48 10.76 10.34
CA ILE A 12 -3.77 10.45 9.09
C ILE A 12 -3.73 8.94 8.86
N ASP A 13 -3.38 8.14 9.87
CA ASP A 13 -3.37 6.68 9.73
C ASP A 13 -4.75 6.11 9.37
N LEU A 14 -5.82 6.63 9.97
CA LEU A 14 -7.19 6.22 9.64
C LEU A 14 -7.57 6.62 8.21
N GLU A 15 -7.13 7.79 7.76
CA GLU A 15 -7.36 8.26 6.39
C GLU A 15 -6.62 7.41 5.38
N ILE A 16 -5.35 7.05 5.64
CA ILE A 16 -4.57 6.12 4.82
C ILE A 16 -5.27 4.77 4.73
N ILE A 17 -5.69 4.19 5.85
CA ILE A 17 -6.40 2.91 5.89
C ILE A 17 -7.66 2.96 5.02
N LYS A 18 -8.44 4.04 5.12
CA LYS A 18 -9.65 4.23 4.32
C LYS A 18 -9.32 4.36 2.83
N SER A 19 -8.31 5.15 2.50
CA SER A 19 -7.84 5.38 1.13
C SER A 19 -7.40 4.07 0.45
N ILE A 20 -6.64 3.21 1.15
CA ILE A 20 -6.25 1.89 0.64
C ILE A 20 -7.47 0.97 0.45
N LYS A 21 -8.41 0.96 1.39
CA LYS A 21 -9.64 0.14 1.28
C LYS A 21 -10.55 0.57 0.13
N GLU A 22 -10.49 1.84 -0.28
CA GLU A 22 -11.24 2.38 -1.41
C GLU A 22 -10.49 2.31 -2.75
N ASP A 23 -9.29 1.71 -2.80
CA ASP A 23 -8.40 1.71 -3.98
C ASP A 23 -8.13 3.13 -4.52
N LYS A 24 -7.93 4.08 -3.60
CA LYS A 24 -7.61 5.49 -3.88
C LYS A 24 -6.39 5.91 -3.07
N GLU A 25 -5.34 5.11 -3.12
CA GLU A 25 -4.09 5.36 -2.41
C GLU A 25 -3.54 6.76 -2.74
N ASP A 26 -3.20 7.52 -1.71
CA ASP A 26 -2.63 8.86 -1.84
C ASP A 26 -1.27 8.93 -1.13
N GLU A 27 -0.21 9.06 -1.91
CA GLU A 27 1.16 9.18 -1.41
C GLU A 27 1.34 10.40 -0.50
N ALA A 28 0.59 11.49 -0.73
CA ALA A 28 0.68 12.70 0.07
C ALA A 28 0.26 12.47 1.53
N LEU A 29 -0.57 11.46 1.82
CA LEU A 29 -0.92 11.11 3.20
C LEU A 29 0.28 10.51 3.96
N PHE A 30 1.16 9.77 3.27
CA PHE A 30 2.38 9.23 3.88
C PHE A 30 3.41 10.32 4.15
N GLU A 31 3.51 11.32 3.26
CA GLU A 31 4.36 12.50 3.49
C GLU A 31 3.88 13.28 4.73
N LYS A 32 2.58 13.55 4.83
CA LYS A 32 1.98 14.19 6.01
C LYS A 32 2.22 13.38 7.28
N ARG A 33 2.14 12.05 7.21
CA ARG A 33 2.42 11.16 8.35
C ARG A 33 3.85 11.33 8.84
N GLU A 34 4.82 11.42 7.93
CA GLU A 34 6.23 11.65 8.28
C GLU A 34 6.43 13.02 8.94
N GLU A 35 5.84 14.08 8.39
CA GLU A 35 5.90 15.41 9.01
C GLU A 35 5.37 15.41 10.45
N VAL A 36 4.30 14.67 10.72
CA VAL A 36 3.75 14.54 12.08
C VAL A 36 4.66 13.73 12.99
N ILE A 37 5.34 12.69 12.49
CA ILE A 37 6.36 11.97 13.25
C ILE A 37 7.49 12.91 13.65
N GLU A 38 7.99 13.73 12.72
CA GLU A 38 9.02 14.73 13.00
C GLU A 38 8.56 15.73 14.07
N LYS A 39 7.30 16.20 13.98
CA LYS A 39 6.69 17.05 15.03
C LYS A 39 6.70 16.34 16.39
N ILE A 40 6.30 15.07 16.46
CA ILE A 40 6.31 14.27 17.71
C ILE A 40 7.73 14.18 18.28
N LEU A 41 8.73 13.91 17.44
CA LEU A 41 10.12 13.76 17.85
C LEU A 41 10.76 15.10 18.27
N SER A 42 10.26 16.22 17.75
CA SER A 42 10.68 17.57 18.14
C SER A 42 10.13 18.03 19.49
N LEU A 43 9.14 17.30 20.05
CA LEU A 43 8.59 17.62 21.36
C LEU A 43 9.66 17.49 22.44
N ARG A 44 9.72 18.45 23.37
CA ARG A 44 10.60 18.41 24.56
C ARG A 44 10.05 17.45 25.63
N LEU A 45 9.64 16.26 25.20
CA LEU A 45 9.18 15.17 26.05
C LEU A 45 10.26 14.10 26.13
N GLU A 46 10.30 13.37 27.25
CA GLU A 46 11.17 12.22 27.33
C GLU A 46 10.62 11.10 26.42
N LYS A 47 11.51 10.29 25.83
CA LYS A 47 11.12 9.12 25.03
C LYS A 47 10.16 8.18 25.77
N SER A 48 10.29 8.09 27.09
CA SER A 48 9.42 7.28 27.95
C SER A 48 7.98 7.81 27.94
N GLU A 49 7.79 9.13 27.95
CA GLU A 49 6.49 9.81 27.92
C GLU A 49 5.84 9.71 26.54
N ILE A 50 6.62 9.90 25.48
CA ILE A 50 6.16 9.70 24.10
C ILE A 50 5.64 8.26 23.92
N LYS A 51 6.39 7.27 24.41
CA LYS A 51 5.99 5.87 24.36
C LYS A 51 4.71 5.59 25.14
N LYS A 52 4.53 6.19 26.33
CA LYS A 52 3.30 6.06 27.10
C LYS A 52 2.11 6.62 26.31
N LEU A 53 2.21 7.84 25.78
CA LEU A 53 1.15 8.47 24.99
C LEU A 53 0.79 7.65 23.75
N TYR A 54 1.80 7.12 23.06
CA TYR A 54 1.64 6.26 21.89
C TYR A 54 0.81 5.01 22.19
N ILE A 55 1.11 4.33 23.31
CA ILE A 55 0.37 3.14 23.76
C ILE A 55 -1.02 3.51 24.31
N GLU A 56 -1.13 4.56 25.12
CA GLU A 56 -2.40 5.02 25.70
C GLU A 56 -3.43 5.38 24.63
N LYS A 57 -2.96 5.97 23.52
CA LYS A 57 -3.79 6.31 22.36
C LYS A 57 -4.01 5.13 21.40
N LYS A 58 -3.44 3.95 21.68
CA LYS A 58 -3.52 2.72 20.87
C LYS A 58 -2.96 2.89 19.45
N LEU A 59 -1.97 3.77 19.28
CA LEU A 59 -1.35 4.01 17.98
C LEU A 59 -0.52 2.81 17.53
N ASP A 60 0.02 2.04 18.48
CA ASP A 60 0.70 0.77 18.22
C ASP A 60 -0.19 -0.29 17.58
N ILE A 61 -1.48 -0.28 17.91
CA ILE A 61 -2.47 -1.18 17.33
C ILE A 61 -2.84 -0.71 15.92
N LEU A 62 -3.00 0.61 15.75
CA LEU A 62 -3.35 1.21 14.47
C LEU A 62 -2.23 1.04 13.43
N ASP A 63 -0.98 1.24 13.84
CA ASP A 63 0.19 1.02 12.98
C ASP A 63 0.28 -0.44 12.51
N LYS A 64 -0.02 -1.40 13.39
CA LYS A 64 -0.09 -2.83 13.02
C LYS A 64 -1.23 -3.11 12.05
N GLU A 65 -2.39 -2.48 12.23
CA GLU A 65 -3.51 -2.62 11.29
C GLU A 65 -3.12 -2.08 9.91
N LEU A 66 -2.53 -0.89 9.86
CA LEU A 66 -2.05 -0.28 8.63
C LEU A 66 -1.00 -1.17 7.93
N GLU A 67 -0.04 -1.72 8.68
CA GLU A 67 0.97 -2.64 8.16
C GLU A 67 0.33 -3.89 7.52
N CYS A 68 -0.65 -4.50 8.19
CA CYS A 68 -1.37 -5.66 7.67
C CYS A 68 -2.08 -5.34 6.35
N ILE A 69 -2.84 -4.23 6.32
CA ILE A 69 -3.59 -3.80 5.13
C ILE A 69 -2.64 -3.54 3.95
N LEU A 70 -1.52 -2.87 4.18
CA LEU A 70 -0.51 -2.63 3.15
C LEU A 70 0.07 -3.94 2.58
N LYS A 71 0.36 -4.92 3.45
CA LYS A 71 0.86 -6.23 3.00
C LYS A 71 -0.17 -7.01 2.20
N GLU A 72 -1.43 -6.97 2.60
CA GLU A 72 -2.54 -7.59 1.89
C GLU A 72 -2.70 -6.95 0.51
N LYS A 73 -2.76 -5.61 0.43
CA LYS A 73 -2.88 -4.89 -0.84
C LYS A 73 -1.69 -5.16 -1.76
N MET A 74 -0.46 -5.10 -1.25
CA MET A 74 0.74 -5.42 -2.03
C MET A 74 0.68 -6.85 -2.60
N SER A 75 0.19 -7.82 -1.82
CA SER A 75 0.07 -9.21 -2.26
C SER A 75 -0.99 -9.38 -3.34
N SER A 76 -2.13 -8.71 -3.20
CA SER A 76 -3.22 -8.67 -4.20
C SER A 76 -2.73 -8.07 -5.52
N VAL A 77 -2.09 -6.90 -5.49
CA VAL A 77 -1.55 -6.25 -6.70
C VAL A 77 -0.51 -7.14 -7.39
N LYS A 78 0.37 -7.80 -6.63
CA LYS A 78 1.35 -8.76 -7.21
C LYS A 78 0.66 -9.93 -7.92
N ALA A 79 -0.44 -10.44 -7.37
CA ALA A 79 -1.20 -11.51 -8.00
C ALA A 79 -1.84 -11.04 -9.32
N GLU A 80 -2.42 -9.84 -9.33
CA GLU A 80 -3.02 -9.24 -10.54
C GLU A 80 -1.99 -9.01 -11.65
N ILE A 81 -0.82 -8.47 -11.32
CA ILE A 81 0.29 -8.30 -12.27
C ILE A 81 0.68 -9.65 -12.90
N LYS A 82 0.79 -10.71 -12.08
CA LYS A 82 1.11 -12.05 -12.56
C LYS A 82 0.01 -12.60 -13.48
N GLU A 83 -1.25 -12.38 -13.16
CA GLU A 83 -2.37 -12.79 -13.99
C GLU A 83 -2.37 -12.08 -15.35
N ILE A 84 -2.13 -10.77 -15.36
CA ILE A 84 -2.01 -9.97 -16.59
C ILE A 84 -0.85 -10.48 -17.46
N ALA A 85 0.31 -10.75 -16.85
CA ALA A 85 1.47 -11.30 -17.55
C ALA A 85 1.17 -12.66 -18.19
N ASN A 86 0.50 -13.55 -17.46
CA ASN A 86 0.08 -14.87 -17.96
C ASN A 86 -0.90 -14.74 -19.14
N LYS A 87 -1.91 -13.86 -19.03
CA LYS A 87 -2.87 -13.58 -20.12
C LYS A 87 -2.16 -13.05 -21.36
N LYS A 88 -1.19 -12.15 -21.19
CA LYS A 88 -0.38 -11.61 -22.30
C LYS A 88 0.42 -12.72 -22.99
N GLN A 89 1.05 -13.62 -22.22
CA GLN A 89 1.81 -14.74 -22.76
C GLN A 89 0.91 -15.73 -23.53
N ALA A 90 -0.26 -16.05 -23.00
CA ALA A 90 -1.23 -16.92 -23.68
C ALA A 90 -1.69 -16.31 -25.01
N ASN A 91 -2.04 -15.02 -25.02
CA ASN A 91 -2.44 -14.30 -26.23
C ASN A 91 -1.34 -14.29 -27.30
N LEU A 92 -0.07 -14.11 -26.91
CA LEU A 92 1.07 -14.24 -27.80
C LEU A 92 1.20 -15.66 -28.36
N GLY A 93 1.01 -16.68 -27.52
CA GLY A 93 0.99 -18.08 -27.94
C GLY A 93 -0.06 -18.36 -29.02
N TYR A 94 -1.31 -17.95 -28.80
CA TYR A 94 -2.39 -18.10 -29.78
C TYR A 94 -2.13 -17.32 -31.07
N ALA A 95 -1.66 -16.07 -30.98
CA ALA A 95 -1.34 -15.26 -32.16
C ALA A 95 -0.21 -15.87 -32.99
N THR A 96 0.78 -16.47 -32.34
CA THR A 96 1.90 -17.14 -33.03
C THR A 96 1.44 -18.45 -33.69
N ALA A 97 0.62 -19.24 -33.00
CA ALA A 97 0.01 -20.45 -33.55
C ALA A 97 -0.88 -20.14 -34.78
N ASN A 98 -1.67 -19.08 -34.74
CA ASN A 98 -2.50 -18.65 -35.87
C ASN A 98 -1.70 -18.08 -37.05
N ARG A 99 -0.49 -17.55 -36.85
CA ARG A 99 0.39 -17.08 -37.93
C ARG A 99 1.18 -18.22 -38.58
N GLY A 100 1.48 -19.29 -37.84
CA GLY A 100 2.25 -20.45 -38.31
C GLY A 100 1.48 -21.42 -39.21
N SER A 101 0.16 -21.32 -39.30
CA SER A 101 -0.69 -22.24 -40.10
C SER A 101 -0.55 -22.08 -41.62
N ASN A 102 0.10 -21.01 -42.10
CA ASN A 102 0.41 -20.83 -43.52
C ASN A 102 1.62 -21.62 -44.02
N PHE A 103 2.29 -22.42 -43.18
CA PHE A 103 3.46 -23.20 -43.62
C PHE A 103 3.08 -24.48 -44.39
N PHE A 104 1.88 -25.02 -44.17
CA PHE A 104 1.39 -26.25 -44.83
C PHE A 104 0.41 -26.01 -45.99
N SER A 105 0.11 -24.75 -46.35
CA SER A 105 -0.88 -24.43 -47.40
C SER A 105 -0.30 -24.28 -48.81
N LYS A 106 0.99 -24.59 -49.03
CA LYS A 106 1.54 -24.65 -50.39
C LYS A 106 1.02 -25.92 -51.08
N ARG A 107 -0.10 -25.76 -51.81
CA ARG A 107 -0.66 -26.77 -52.72
C ARG A 107 0.44 -27.27 -53.67
N VAL A 108 0.60 -28.59 -53.72
CA VAL A 108 1.21 -29.31 -54.85
C VAL A 108 0.14 -29.44 -55.93
#